data_AF-A0A076HU57-F1
#
_entry.id   AF-A0A076HU57-F1
#
_cell.length_a   1.000
_cell.length_b   1.000
_cell.length_c   1.000
_cell.angle_alpha   90.00
_cell.angle_beta   90.00
_cell.angle_gamma   90.00
#
_symmetry.space_group_name_H-M   'P 1'
#
loop_
_entity.id
_entity.type
_entity.pdbx_description
1 polymer ?
#
loop_
_entity_poly.entity_id
_entity_poly.type
_entity_poly.pdbx_seq_one_letter_code
_entity_poly.pdbx_strand_id
1 'polypeptide(L)'
;MNHFRHTTLRLLLAGLALTTPLAGFTQQKPAKATKTSKAGSGLAAIKEADLKRDLFAMADDKYRGREGGTLDELRASAWLAEQIRATGMEPAGDDGTYFQWFNLQRTRLTKASTLRIGTRQLKPNHDAMVVAPTNASVNAPLVFVGLATPAELAKVDLKGKAVALQVSGAPTDGISYRRYLFGKLRDQAAELFKAGAVAVVFVSDDKAQAIYEHWSHIYERGRYGLPGDPNTAVVNQPPVVWLPAEALSWAKQAGQQFSAELKVESFAYPSVNIVAKMPGTDAQLKNEYVLFSTHQDHDGARAPMAGDSIYNGADDNATGCAALLALMRAYKQEPARRSALFVFHGAEERGLLGSRYFSDKPTVPKESIVAVLNAEMMGRNAADSAALLGSTPPHLNSSDLVKTALAANQEGPKFKLDTEWDKATHPEGWYFRSDHLPYARLGIPAIMYTSLLHADYHTPKDEASRIDYGKLLRMTQWMYRTGWAVSNRTEPPAREPGFKLER
;
A
#
# COMPACT_ATOMS: atom_id res chain seq x y z
N MET A 1 77.60 -3.51 -2.84
CA MET A 1 78.84 -4.03 -2.21
C MET A 1 78.46 -4.85 -0.99
N ASN A 2 79.21 -5.94 -0.79
CA ASN A 2 79.16 -6.94 0.29
C ASN A 2 78.14 -8.09 0.20
N HIS A 3 78.72 -9.21 -0.24
CA HIS A 3 78.35 -10.61 -0.08
C HIS A 3 77.95 -11.00 1.36
N PHE A 4 77.14 -12.05 1.52
CA PHE A 4 77.65 -13.33 2.03
C PHE A 4 76.63 -14.49 2.06
N ARG A 5 77.16 -15.66 1.66
CA ARG A 5 76.88 -17.07 2.05
C ARG A 5 75.68 -17.83 1.50
N HIS A 6 76.04 -18.72 0.58
CA HIS A 6 75.44 -20.01 0.30
C HIS A 6 75.36 -20.92 1.54
N THR A 7 74.27 -21.68 1.65
CA THR A 7 74.34 -23.09 2.08
C THR A 7 73.20 -23.89 1.43
N THR A 8 73.59 -25.04 0.94
CA THR A 8 72.87 -26.01 0.11
C THR A 8 71.90 -26.86 0.94
N LEU A 9 70.70 -27.13 0.43
CA LEU A 9 69.99 -28.37 0.78
C LEU A 9 69.23 -28.91 -0.44
N ARG A 10 69.68 -30.07 -0.91
CA ARG A 10 69.00 -30.91 -1.90
C ARG A 10 67.75 -31.51 -1.27
N LEU A 11 66.61 -31.46 -1.94
CA LEU A 11 65.55 -32.45 -1.74
C LEU A 11 64.82 -32.76 -3.07
N LEU A 12 64.82 -34.07 -3.30
CA LEU A 12 64.23 -34.93 -4.32
C LEU A 12 63.05 -34.37 -5.14
N LEU A 13 63.15 -34.52 -6.47
CA LEU A 13 62.02 -34.63 -7.39
C LEU A 13 61.33 -35.99 -7.20
N ALA A 14 60.02 -35.95 -6.96
CA ALA A 14 59.11 -37.06 -7.25
C ALA A 14 57.94 -36.48 -8.07
N GLY A 15 57.81 -36.94 -9.31
CA GLY A 15 56.75 -36.54 -10.22
C GLY A 15 55.39 -37.12 -9.79
N LEU A 16 54.38 -36.25 -9.72
CA LEU A 16 52.99 -36.65 -9.69
C LEU A 16 52.31 -36.15 -10.97
N ALA A 17 51.96 -37.09 -11.84
CA ALA A 17 51.06 -36.86 -12.96
C ALA A 17 49.64 -36.65 -12.43
N LEU A 18 49.15 -35.41 -12.49
CA LEU A 18 47.75 -35.08 -12.24
C LEU A 18 46.96 -35.26 -13.54
N THR A 19 46.22 -36.37 -13.61
CA THR A 19 45.16 -36.59 -14.59
C THR A 19 43.94 -35.77 -14.19
N THR A 20 43.60 -34.77 -15.01
CA THR A 20 42.34 -34.02 -14.88
C THR A 20 41.19 -34.83 -15.51
N PRO A 21 40.10 -35.14 -14.78
CA PRO A 21 38.90 -35.65 -15.42
C PRO A 21 38.17 -34.50 -16.11
N LEU A 22 38.01 -34.62 -17.43
CA LEU A 22 37.07 -33.83 -18.24
C LEU A 22 35.65 -34.06 -17.71
N ALA A 23 35.16 -33.14 -16.87
CA ALA A 23 33.74 -33.06 -16.54
C ALA A 23 32.99 -32.60 -17.80
N GLY A 24 32.22 -33.51 -18.39
CA GLY A 24 31.33 -33.19 -19.49
C GLY A 24 30.30 -32.16 -19.03
N PHE A 25 30.32 -30.98 -19.65
CA PHE A 25 29.22 -30.04 -19.60
C PHE A 25 28.00 -30.71 -20.23
N THR A 26 27.09 -31.22 -19.40
CA THR A 26 25.75 -31.57 -19.86
C THR A 26 25.04 -30.26 -20.17
N GLN A 27 24.88 -30.01 -21.47
CA GLN A 27 24.11 -28.90 -22.01
C GLN A 27 22.68 -29.03 -21.47
N GLN A 28 22.30 -28.18 -20.52
CA GLN A 28 20.92 -28.08 -20.05
C GLN A 28 20.05 -27.79 -21.28
N LYS A 29 19.18 -28.75 -21.63
CA LYS A 29 18.18 -28.59 -22.68
C LYS A 29 17.41 -27.29 -22.39
N PRO A 30 17.22 -26.40 -23.38
CA PRO A 30 16.36 -25.25 -23.20
C PRO A 30 14.97 -25.75 -22.79
N ALA A 31 14.43 -25.19 -21.71
CA ALA A 31 13.06 -25.44 -21.29
C ALA A 31 12.14 -25.25 -22.51
N LYS A 32 11.34 -26.27 -22.84
CA LYS A 32 10.33 -26.17 -23.90
C LYS A 32 9.51 -24.91 -23.64
N ALA A 33 9.48 -24.00 -24.62
CA ALA A 33 8.56 -22.87 -24.61
C ALA A 33 7.15 -23.42 -24.39
N THR A 34 6.57 -23.09 -23.24
CA THR A 34 5.20 -23.43 -22.91
C THR A 34 4.32 -22.82 -24.00
N LYS A 35 3.62 -23.66 -24.78
CA LYS A 35 2.60 -23.15 -25.72
C LYS A 35 1.68 -22.24 -24.91
N THR A 36 1.64 -20.96 -25.26
CA THR A 36 0.70 -20.01 -24.66
C THR A 36 -0.70 -20.56 -24.89
N SER A 37 -1.42 -20.88 -23.80
CA SER A 37 -2.81 -21.30 -23.91
C SER A 37 -3.60 -20.13 -24.48
N LYS A 38 -4.20 -20.30 -25.66
CA LYS A 38 -5.18 -19.36 -26.19
C LYS A 38 -6.23 -19.05 -25.10
N ALA A 39 -6.61 -17.79 -24.94
CA ALA A 39 -7.61 -17.42 -23.94
C ALA A 39 -8.90 -18.24 -24.08
N GLY A 40 -9.44 -18.68 -22.95
CA GLY A 40 -10.70 -19.44 -22.89
C GLY A 40 -11.88 -18.64 -23.44
N SER A 41 -12.93 -19.35 -23.86
CA SER A 41 -14.23 -18.80 -24.23
C SER A 41 -14.85 -17.88 -23.17
N GLY A 42 -14.51 -18.06 -21.89
CA GLY A 42 -14.93 -17.19 -20.79
C GLY A 42 -14.58 -15.70 -20.99
N LEU A 43 -13.58 -15.38 -21.82
CA LEU A 43 -13.23 -14.00 -22.18
C LEU A 43 -14.42 -13.21 -22.75
N ALA A 44 -15.31 -13.86 -23.51
CA ALA A 44 -16.48 -13.23 -24.11
C ALA A 44 -17.56 -12.82 -23.09
N ALA A 45 -17.48 -13.32 -21.85
CA ALA A 45 -18.37 -12.91 -20.76
C ALA A 45 -17.97 -11.57 -20.14
N ILE A 46 -16.77 -11.05 -20.42
CA ILE A 46 -16.30 -9.76 -19.93
C ILE A 46 -16.83 -8.67 -20.86
N LYS A 47 -17.85 -7.94 -20.39
CA LYS A 47 -18.54 -6.90 -21.16
C LYS A 47 -18.38 -5.53 -20.52
N GLU A 48 -18.16 -4.52 -21.36
CA GLU A 48 -18.05 -3.12 -20.94
C GLU A 48 -19.31 -2.64 -20.20
N ALA A 49 -20.49 -3.03 -20.67
CA ALA A 49 -21.76 -2.66 -20.05
C ALA A 49 -21.90 -3.18 -18.61
N ASP A 50 -21.41 -4.40 -18.34
CA ASP A 50 -21.43 -4.96 -16.99
C ASP A 50 -20.43 -4.26 -16.08
N LEU A 51 -19.21 -3.98 -16.59
CA LEU A 51 -18.20 -3.20 -15.86
C LEU A 51 -18.74 -1.82 -15.48
N LYS A 52 -19.40 -1.13 -16.43
CA LYS A 52 -20.03 0.16 -16.18
C LYS A 52 -21.14 0.09 -15.14
N ARG A 53 -22.06 -0.86 -15.27
CA ARG A 53 -23.14 -1.06 -14.27
C ARG A 53 -22.57 -1.28 -12.87
N ASP A 54 -21.63 -2.22 -12.75
CA ASP A 54 -21.10 -2.63 -11.45
C ASP A 54 -20.28 -1.49 -10.81
N LEU A 55 -19.51 -0.75 -11.60
CA LEU A 55 -18.73 0.40 -11.12
C LEU A 55 -19.62 1.54 -10.64
N PHE A 56 -20.63 1.96 -11.43
CA PHE A 56 -21.57 3.01 -11.01
C PHE A 56 -22.32 2.63 -9.72
N ALA A 57 -22.64 1.34 -9.54
CA ALA A 57 -23.27 0.88 -8.32
C ALA A 57 -22.31 0.90 -7.13
N MET A 58 -21.05 0.49 -7.31
CA MET A 58 -20.05 0.43 -6.25
C MET A 58 -19.58 1.81 -5.79
N ALA A 59 -19.43 2.75 -6.74
CA ALA A 59 -19.01 4.15 -6.51
C ALA A 59 -20.19 5.12 -6.29
N ASP A 60 -21.32 4.62 -5.76
CA ASP A 60 -22.54 5.39 -5.51
C ASP A 60 -22.47 6.15 -4.17
N ASP A 61 -22.90 7.41 -4.15
CA ASP A 61 -22.99 8.28 -2.98
C ASP A 61 -23.67 7.64 -1.77
N LYS A 62 -24.59 6.69 -1.98
CA LYS A 62 -25.28 5.98 -0.90
C LYS A 62 -24.32 5.21 0.02
N TYR A 63 -23.13 4.86 -0.47
CA TYR A 63 -22.07 4.25 0.31
C TYR A 63 -21.07 5.25 0.86
N ARG A 64 -21.25 6.56 0.62
CA ARG A 64 -20.50 7.65 1.26
C ARG A 64 -18.98 7.44 1.25
N GLY A 65 -18.45 6.85 0.18
CA GLY A 65 -17.02 6.55 0.00
C GLY A 65 -16.48 5.31 0.72
N ARG A 66 -17.35 4.44 1.27
CA ARG A 66 -17.01 3.07 1.72
C ARG A 66 -15.83 2.98 2.68
N GLU A 67 -15.79 3.86 3.67
CA GLU A 67 -14.62 3.88 4.56
C GLU A 67 -14.42 2.59 5.34
N GLY A 68 -13.20 2.04 5.31
CA GLY A 68 -12.79 0.88 6.08
C GLY A 68 -13.19 0.91 7.57
N GLY A 69 -13.92 -0.13 7.98
CA GLY A 69 -14.46 -0.35 9.32
C GLY A 69 -15.61 0.59 9.71
N THR A 70 -16.33 1.13 8.73
CA THR A 70 -17.57 1.89 8.96
C THR A 70 -18.79 1.11 8.47
N LEU A 71 -19.99 1.54 8.88
CA LEU A 71 -21.24 0.97 8.35
C LEU A 71 -21.36 1.13 6.83
N ASP A 72 -20.66 2.13 6.26
CA ASP A 72 -20.65 2.40 4.84
C ASP A 72 -19.84 1.36 4.05
N GLU A 73 -18.69 0.91 4.58
CA GLU A 73 -17.99 -0.28 4.07
C GLU A 73 -18.93 -1.49 4.14
N LEU A 74 -19.55 -1.76 5.30
CA LEU A 74 -20.37 -2.97 5.47
C LEU A 74 -21.57 -3.03 4.52
N ARG A 75 -22.20 -1.87 4.21
CA ARG A 75 -23.28 -1.78 3.21
C ARG A 75 -22.78 -2.15 1.81
N ALA A 76 -21.61 -1.64 1.42
CA ALA A 76 -20.99 -1.99 0.16
C ALA A 76 -20.56 -3.46 0.13
N SER A 77 -20.06 -4.00 1.25
CA SER A 77 -19.68 -5.41 1.37
C SER A 77 -20.87 -6.36 1.22
N ALA A 78 -22.01 -6.01 1.83
CA ALA A 78 -23.24 -6.77 1.67
C ALA A 78 -23.70 -6.76 0.20
N TRP A 79 -23.68 -5.59 -0.45
CA TRP A 79 -24.00 -5.50 -1.88
C TRP A 79 -23.06 -6.33 -2.75
N LEU A 80 -21.74 -6.27 -2.50
CA LEU A 80 -20.74 -7.06 -3.20
C LEU A 80 -21.01 -8.56 -3.02
N ALA A 81 -21.27 -9.03 -1.79
CA ALA A 81 -21.59 -10.44 -1.53
C ALA A 81 -22.84 -10.91 -2.31
N GLU A 82 -23.85 -10.06 -2.45
CA GLU A 82 -25.02 -10.34 -3.29
C GLU A 82 -24.64 -10.43 -4.78
N GLN A 83 -23.82 -9.50 -5.28
CA GLN A 83 -23.35 -9.53 -6.67
C GLN A 83 -22.52 -10.79 -6.95
N ILE A 84 -21.62 -11.13 -6.02
CA ILE A 84 -20.78 -12.34 -6.09
C ILE A 84 -21.68 -13.58 -6.13
N ARG A 85 -22.67 -13.68 -5.24
CA ARG A 85 -23.62 -14.80 -5.24
C ARG A 85 -24.36 -14.91 -6.57
N ALA A 86 -24.76 -13.78 -7.17
CA ALA A 86 -25.43 -13.75 -8.46
C ALA A 86 -24.55 -14.24 -9.63
N THR A 87 -23.22 -14.16 -9.51
CA THR A 87 -22.30 -14.78 -10.49
C THR A 87 -22.18 -16.30 -10.32
N GLY A 88 -22.68 -16.87 -9.22
CA GLY A 88 -22.64 -18.29 -8.93
C GLY A 88 -21.29 -18.79 -8.43
N MET A 89 -20.46 -17.92 -7.83
CA MET A 89 -19.28 -18.30 -7.05
C MET A 89 -19.68 -18.94 -5.71
N GLU A 90 -18.87 -19.90 -5.25
CA GLU A 90 -19.01 -20.46 -3.91
C GLU A 90 -18.43 -19.51 -2.84
N PRO A 91 -19.05 -19.43 -1.65
CA PRO A 91 -18.44 -18.75 -0.51
C PRO A 91 -17.11 -19.41 -0.12
N ALA A 92 -16.12 -18.59 0.24
CA ALA A 92 -14.81 -19.03 0.70
C ALA A 92 -14.27 -18.18 1.87
N GLY A 93 -15.17 -17.47 2.57
CA GLY A 93 -14.88 -16.78 3.83
C GLY A 93 -14.98 -17.73 5.02
N ASP A 94 -15.09 -17.15 6.22
CA ASP A 94 -15.21 -17.88 7.47
C ASP A 94 -16.57 -18.61 7.54
N ASP A 95 -16.57 -19.79 8.17
CA ASP A 95 -17.78 -20.58 8.47
C ASP A 95 -18.74 -20.80 7.29
N GLY A 96 -18.20 -20.93 6.08
CA GLY A 96 -18.98 -21.16 4.86
C GLY A 96 -19.71 -19.91 4.32
N THR A 97 -19.35 -18.72 4.80
CA THR A 97 -19.89 -17.44 4.32
C THR A 97 -18.98 -16.81 3.25
N TYR A 98 -19.38 -15.68 2.66
CA TYR A 98 -18.49 -14.88 1.83
C TYR A 98 -17.56 -13.98 2.65
N PHE A 99 -17.71 -13.89 3.97
CA PHE A 99 -17.04 -12.88 4.77
C PHE A 99 -15.93 -13.48 5.59
N GLN A 100 -14.77 -12.85 5.58
CA GLN A 100 -13.74 -13.04 6.60
C GLN A 100 -13.66 -11.77 7.44
N TRP A 101 -14.04 -11.87 8.71
CA TRP A 101 -14.07 -10.73 9.62
C TRP A 101 -12.74 -10.57 10.33
N PHE A 102 -12.33 -9.31 10.52
CA PHE A 102 -11.15 -8.98 11.31
C PHE A 102 -11.35 -7.66 12.04
N ASN A 103 -10.57 -7.43 13.08
CA ASN A 103 -10.60 -6.18 13.83
C ASN A 103 -9.53 -5.23 13.29
N LEU A 104 -9.93 -3.97 13.13
CA LEU A 104 -9.05 -2.82 13.07
C LEU A 104 -8.80 -2.34 14.49
N GLN A 105 -7.57 -1.91 14.78
CA GLN A 105 -7.22 -1.17 15.97
C GLN A 105 -7.01 0.29 15.58
N ARG A 106 -7.68 1.22 16.27
CA ARG A 106 -7.50 2.66 16.07
C ARG A 106 -7.07 3.35 17.34
N THR A 107 -6.06 4.19 17.22
CA THR A 107 -5.47 4.97 18.32
C THR A 107 -5.49 6.46 17.98
N ARG A 108 -6.17 7.27 18.79
CA ARG A 108 -6.37 8.70 18.52
C ARG A 108 -6.42 9.52 19.79
N LEU A 109 -6.34 10.85 19.64
CA LEU A 109 -6.63 11.76 20.74
C LEU A 109 -8.13 11.74 21.08
N THR A 110 -8.42 11.77 22.38
CA THR A 110 -9.78 11.94 22.89
C THR A 110 -10.22 13.40 22.75
N LYS A 111 -11.54 13.63 22.72
CA LYS A 111 -12.14 14.98 22.73
C LYS A 111 -11.84 15.77 24.02
N ALA A 112 -11.40 15.10 25.09
CA ALA A 112 -10.99 15.74 26.34
C ALA A 112 -9.57 16.34 26.25
N SER A 113 -8.85 16.11 25.14
CA SER A 113 -7.51 16.67 24.95
C SER A 113 -7.59 18.18 24.76
N THR A 114 -6.67 18.91 25.39
CA THR A 114 -6.58 20.37 25.28
C THR A 114 -5.16 20.78 24.89
N LEU A 115 -5.07 21.87 24.12
CA LEU A 115 -3.81 22.49 23.73
C LEU A 115 -3.96 24.01 23.77
N ARG A 116 -2.98 24.70 24.33
CA ARG A 116 -2.94 26.16 24.44
C ARG A 116 -1.53 26.67 24.28
N ILE A 117 -1.40 27.77 23.54
CA ILE A 117 -0.14 28.53 23.43
C ILE A 117 -0.43 29.99 23.78
N GLY A 118 0.16 30.47 24.86
CA GLY A 118 -0.14 31.78 25.45
C GLY A 118 -1.63 31.89 25.80
N THR A 119 -2.32 32.86 25.19
CA THR A 119 -3.77 33.06 25.35
C THR A 119 -4.60 32.30 24.33
N ARG A 120 -3.98 31.64 23.34
CA ARG A 120 -4.69 30.96 22.24
C ARG A 120 -5.02 29.53 22.61
N GLN A 121 -6.32 29.25 22.77
CA GLN A 121 -6.83 27.89 22.83
C GLN A 121 -6.81 27.31 21.41
N LEU A 122 -6.22 26.12 21.24
CA LEU A 122 -6.12 25.41 19.97
C LEU A 122 -6.85 24.08 20.08
N LYS A 123 -7.70 23.76 19.11
CA LYS A 123 -8.34 22.44 19.01
C LYS A 123 -7.33 21.43 18.45
N PRO A 124 -6.92 20.40 19.22
CA PRO A 124 -5.98 19.40 18.73
C PRO A 124 -6.48 18.71 17.47
N ASN A 125 -5.55 18.50 16.55
CA ASN A 125 -5.71 17.99 15.19
C ASN A 125 -6.55 18.82 14.23
N HIS A 126 -7.15 19.93 14.65
CA HIS A 126 -7.87 20.85 13.78
C HIS A 126 -7.10 22.16 13.57
N ASP A 127 -6.82 22.89 14.66
CA ASP A 127 -6.05 24.15 14.62
C ASP A 127 -4.54 23.88 14.77
N ALA A 128 -4.18 22.68 15.23
CA ALA A 128 -2.82 22.27 15.57
C ALA A 128 -2.71 20.75 15.50
N MET A 129 -1.94 20.23 14.53
CA MET A 129 -1.80 18.80 14.32
C MET A 129 -0.85 18.20 15.34
N VAL A 130 -1.29 17.19 16.08
CA VAL A 130 -0.41 16.36 16.91
C VAL A 130 0.11 15.23 16.05
N VAL A 131 1.40 15.28 15.69
CA VAL A 131 2.02 14.41 14.66
C VAL A 131 1.88 12.92 15.00
N ALA A 132 1.86 12.58 16.29
CA ALA A 132 1.66 11.25 16.80
C ALA A 132 0.75 11.29 18.03
N PRO A 133 -0.40 10.58 18.06
CA PRO A 133 -1.21 10.48 19.26
C PRO A 133 -0.36 10.02 20.46
N THR A 134 -0.39 10.79 21.54
CA THR A 134 0.34 10.48 22.77
C THR A 134 -0.38 11.02 23.99
N ASN A 135 -0.25 10.31 25.12
CA ASN A 135 -0.60 10.87 26.42
C ASN A 135 0.50 11.81 26.87
N ALA A 136 0.15 13.05 27.18
CA ALA A 136 1.10 14.04 27.67
C ALA A 136 0.38 15.08 28.54
N SER A 137 1.01 15.44 29.65
CA SER A 137 0.66 16.63 30.44
C SER A 137 1.90 17.51 30.46
N VAL A 138 1.83 18.64 29.79
CA VAL A 138 2.96 19.57 29.64
C VAL A 138 2.48 20.96 29.96
N ASN A 139 3.21 21.65 30.82
CA ASN A 139 3.07 23.08 31.05
C ASN A 139 4.49 23.68 31.14
N ALA A 140 4.93 24.31 30.06
CA ALA A 140 6.32 24.77 29.94
C ALA A 140 6.42 26.13 29.21
N PRO A 141 7.42 26.97 29.52
CA PRO A 141 7.72 28.14 28.71
C PRO A 141 7.97 27.73 27.25
N LEU A 142 7.39 28.48 26.32
CA LEU A 142 7.63 28.32 24.89
C LEU A 142 8.81 29.21 24.47
N VAL A 143 9.79 28.62 23.80
CA VAL A 143 10.91 29.35 23.18
C VAL A 143 10.90 29.13 21.67
N PHE A 144 11.00 30.23 20.92
CA PHE A 144 11.14 30.17 19.47
C PHE A 144 12.62 30.21 19.08
N VAL A 145 13.07 29.23 18.29
CA VAL A 145 14.48 29.05 17.91
C VAL A 145 14.74 29.26 16.41
N GLY A 146 13.87 30.02 15.74
CA GLY A 146 14.03 30.31 14.31
C GLY A 146 13.89 29.06 13.46
N LEU A 147 14.94 28.74 12.69
CA LEU A 147 15.01 27.54 11.86
C LEU A 147 15.70 26.36 12.57
N ALA A 148 16.03 26.52 13.86
CA ALA A 148 16.79 25.58 14.66
C ALA A 148 18.17 25.24 14.05
N THR A 149 18.85 26.22 13.49
CA THR A 149 20.26 26.07 13.09
C THR A 149 21.14 25.86 14.34
N PRO A 150 22.32 25.23 14.23
CA PRO A 150 23.22 25.07 15.37
C PRO A 150 23.55 26.38 16.09
N ALA A 151 23.69 27.48 15.35
CA ALA A 151 23.95 28.81 15.90
C ALA A 151 22.74 29.42 16.63
N GLU A 152 21.51 29.10 16.22
CA GLU A 152 20.29 29.53 16.93
C GLU A 152 20.07 28.69 18.20
N LEU A 153 20.25 27.37 18.10
CA LEU A 153 20.09 26.45 19.24
C LEU A 153 21.11 26.74 20.35
N ALA A 154 22.35 27.10 20.01
CA ALA A 154 23.37 27.46 20.99
C ALA A 154 23.03 28.69 21.84
N LYS A 155 22.06 29.52 21.43
CA LYS A 155 21.65 30.74 22.15
C LYS A 155 20.58 30.51 23.21
N VAL A 156 19.97 29.32 23.25
CA VAL A 156 18.78 29.07 24.06
C VAL A 156 18.95 27.75 24.82
N ASP A 157 18.84 27.81 26.15
CA ASP A 157 18.68 26.58 26.95
C ASP A 157 17.33 25.94 26.63
N LEU A 158 17.33 24.68 26.18
CA LEU A 158 16.11 23.96 25.77
C LEU A 158 15.51 23.12 26.89
N LYS A 159 16.26 22.90 27.98
CA LYS A 159 15.89 21.98 29.04
C LYS A 159 14.59 22.42 29.73
N GLY A 160 13.59 21.53 29.73
CA GLY A 160 12.30 21.79 30.35
C GLY A 160 11.40 22.76 29.58
N LYS A 161 11.75 23.13 28.34
CA LYS A 161 10.99 24.09 27.53
C LYS A 161 10.22 23.40 26.41
N ALA A 162 9.11 24.02 26.00
CA ALA A 162 8.53 23.73 24.70
C ALA A 162 9.28 24.53 23.63
N VAL A 163 9.71 23.88 22.55
CA VAL A 163 10.56 24.50 21.53
C VAL A 163 9.76 24.69 20.24
N ALA A 164 9.54 25.95 19.86
CA ALA A 164 8.93 26.31 18.59
C ALA A 164 9.98 26.63 17.52
N LEU A 165 9.74 26.17 16.30
CA LEU A 165 10.60 26.42 15.15
C LEU A 165 9.80 26.44 13.85
N GLN A 166 10.27 27.19 12.86
CA GLN A 166 9.67 27.15 11.52
C GLN A 166 10.25 25.99 10.72
N VAL A 167 9.37 25.27 10.02
CA VAL A 167 9.75 24.28 9.03
C VAL A 167 10.55 24.95 7.91
N SER A 168 11.54 24.24 7.39
CA SER A 168 12.36 24.73 6.28
C SER A 168 12.92 23.58 5.46
N GLY A 169 13.65 23.88 4.39
CA GLY A 169 14.42 22.91 3.62
C GLY A 169 13.63 22.24 2.50
N ALA A 170 14.32 21.43 1.74
CA ALA A 170 13.81 20.76 0.55
C ALA A 170 14.17 19.27 0.57
N PRO A 171 13.36 18.42 -0.08
CA PRO A 171 13.71 17.03 -0.31
C PRO A 171 15.02 16.94 -1.08
N THR A 172 15.78 15.88 -0.83
CA THR A 172 16.80 15.40 -1.78
C THR A 172 16.12 14.83 -3.02
N ASP A 173 16.83 14.71 -4.13
CA ASP A 173 16.25 14.20 -5.39
C ASP A 173 15.54 12.85 -5.20
N GLY A 174 14.31 12.76 -5.74
CA GLY A 174 13.56 11.51 -5.78
C GLY A 174 12.78 11.15 -4.51
N ILE A 175 12.52 12.07 -3.58
CA ILE A 175 11.47 11.90 -2.54
C ILE A 175 10.40 12.98 -2.65
N SER A 176 9.14 12.61 -2.45
CA SER A 176 8.07 13.61 -2.39
C SER A 176 8.26 14.53 -1.18
N TYR A 177 7.89 15.81 -1.34
CA TYR A 177 8.02 16.80 -0.28
C TYR A 177 7.30 16.37 1.01
N ARG A 178 6.14 15.70 0.89
CA ARG A 178 5.42 15.09 2.03
C ARG A 178 6.30 14.12 2.82
N ARG A 179 6.94 13.16 2.14
CA ARG A 179 7.78 12.14 2.79
C ARG A 179 8.99 12.78 3.47
N TYR A 180 9.64 13.73 2.79
CA TYR A 180 10.71 14.53 3.35
C TYR A 180 10.27 15.22 4.65
N LEU A 181 9.14 15.92 4.59
CA LEU A 181 8.62 16.71 5.69
C LEU A 181 8.41 15.85 6.94
N PHE A 182 7.64 14.76 6.85
CA PHE A 182 7.38 13.89 8.01
C PHE A 182 8.66 13.24 8.59
N GLY A 183 9.61 12.84 7.73
CA GLY A 183 10.92 12.37 8.18
C GLY A 183 11.67 13.45 8.96
N LYS A 184 11.71 14.68 8.42
CA LYS A 184 12.34 15.84 9.05
C LYS A 184 11.70 16.19 10.40
N LEU A 185 10.37 16.25 10.49
CA LEU A 185 9.67 16.55 11.75
C LEU A 185 10.05 15.54 12.83
N ARG A 186 10.07 14.24 12.48
CA ARG A 186 10.47 13.16 13.39
C ARG A 186 11.91 13.33 13.87
N ASP A 187 12.85 13.48 12.94
CA ASP A 187 14.28 13.46 13.24
C ASP A 187 14.69 14.73 14.02
N GLN A 188 14.20 15.91 13.63
CA GLN A 188 14.46 17.15 14.36
C GLN A 188 13.82 17.14 15.75
N ALA A 189 12.60 16.63 15.90
CA ALA A 189 11.98 16.52 17.22
C ALA A 189 12.79 15.59 18.14
N ALA A 190 13.28 14.46 17.63
CA ALA A 190 14.09 13.53 18.39
C ALA A 190 15.38 14.20 18.94
N GLU A 191 16.07 14.99 18.13
CA GLU A 191 17.26 15.74 18.58
C GLU A 191 16.93 16.82 19.61
N LEU A 192 15.81 17.53 19.45
CA LEU A 192 15.36 18.54 20.43
C LEU A 192 14.97 17.89 21.77
N PHE A 193 14.35 16.71 21.74
CA PHE A 193 14.05 15.95 22.95
C PHE A 193 15.32 15.46 23.65
N LYS A 194 16.34 15.00 22.91
CA LYS A 194 17.67 14.68 23.48
C LYS A 194 18.32 15.90 24.16
N ALA A 195 18.09 17.10 23.62
CA ALA A 195 18.56 18.36 24.20
C ALA A 195 17.70 18.86 25.39
N GLY A 196 16.65 18.11 25.78
CA GLY A 196 15.86 18.38 26.97
C GLY A 196 14.55 19.14 26.74
N ALA A 197 14.14 19.35 25.49
CA ALA A 197 12.81 19.89 25.18
C ALA A 197 11.71 18.94 25.70
N VAL A 198 10.63 19.50 26.23
CA VAL A 198 9.47 18.73 26.75
C VAL A 198 8.26 18.76 25.81
N ALA A 199 8.34 19.56 24.74
CA ALA A 199 7.43 19.56 23.60
C ALA A 199 8.14 20.24 22.41
N VAL A 200 7.75 19.87 21.19
CA VAL A 200 8.25 20.54 19.97
C VAL A 200 7.07 21.05 19.16
N VAL A 201 7.15 22.30 18.69
CA VAL A 201 6.09 22.99 17.94
C VAL A 201 6.65 23.46 16.60
N PHE A 202 6.34 22.74 15.53
CA PHE A 202 6.68 23.16 14.18
C PHE A 202 5.64 24.14 13.65
N VAL A 203 6.09 25.16 12.93
CA VAL A 203 5.22 26.10 12.20
C VAL A 203 5.51 25.97 10.71
N SER A 204 4.47 25.79 9.89
CA SER A 204 4.63 25.64 8.44
C SER A 204 5.35 26.84 7.79
N ASP A 205 6.16 26.56 6.77
CA ASP A 205 6.45 27.51 5.69
C ASP A 205 5.42 27.36 4.56
N ASP A 206 5.56 28.11 3.47
CA ASP A 206 4.61 28.09 2.34
C ASP A 206 4.46 26.69 1.72
N LYS A 207 5.54 25.90 1.67
CA LYS A 207 5.51 24.54 1.08
C LYS A 207 4.86 23.55 2.04
N ALA A 208 5.19 23.64 3.32
CA ALA A 208 4.61 22.82 4.37
C ALA A 208 3.12 23.12 4.54
N GLN A 209 2.68 24.35 4.31
CA GLN A 209 1.27 24.75 4.40
C GLN A 209 0.38 23.93 3.46
N ALA A 210 0.81 23.72 2.21
CA ALA A 210 0.04 22.90 1.26
C ALA A 210 -0.13 21.45 1.76
N ILE A 211 0.90 20.89 2.42
CA ILE A 211 0.80 19.56 3.04
C ILE A 211 -0.10 19.60 4.28
N TYR A 212 0.01 20.66 5.09
CA TYR A 212 -0.81 20.85 6.28
C TYR A 212 -2.30 20.87 5.93
N GLU A 213 -2.71 21.70 4.97
CA GLU A 213 -4.11 21.80 4.53
C GLU A 213 -4.64 20.48 3.97
N HIS A 214 -3.82 19.80 3.15
CA HIS A 214 -4.26 18.57 2.51
C HIS A 214 -4.25 17.35 3.43
N TRP A 215 -3.36 17.26 4.43
CA TRP A 215 -3.20 16.03 5.22
C TRP A 215 -3.56 16.16 6.71
N SER A 216 -3.64 17.36 7.29
CA SER A 216 -3.92 17.52 8.73
C SER A 216 -5.19 16.81 9.19
N HIS A 217 -6.26 16.90 8.39
CA HIS A 217 -7.55 16.27 8.65
C HIS A 217 -7.49 14.73 8.64
N ILE A 218 -6.53 14.12 7.95
CA ILE A 218 -6.34 12.66 7.97
C ILE A 218 -5.79 12.24 9.35
N TYR A 219 -4.90 13.04 9.93
CA TYR A 219 -4.32 12.77 11.25
C TYR A 219 -5.26 13.07 12.41
N GLU A 220 -6.31 13.89 12.24
CA GLU A 220 -7.44 13.98 13.20
C GLU A 220 -8.00 12.61 13.55
N ARG A 221 -7.96 11.71 12.57
CA ARG A 221 -8.56 10.41 12.69
C ARG A 221 -7.69 9.44 13.49
N GLY A 222 -6.42 9.77 13.76
CA GLY A 222 -5.50 8.92 14.49
C GLY A 222 -4.84 7.86 13.62
N ARG A 223 -4.25 6.85 14.26
CA ARG A 223 -3.50 5.77 13.63
C ARG A 223 -4.33 4.50 13.57
N TYR A 224 -4.16 3.75 12.49
CA TYR A 224 -4.81 2.48 12.24
C TYR A 224 -3.77 1.35 12.19
N GLY A 225 -4.23 0.14 12.46
CA GLY A 225 -3.43 -1.08 12.37
C GLY A 225 -4.29 -2.30 12.69
N LEU A 226 -3.69 -3.48 12.60
CA LEU A 226 -4.26 -4.69 13.20
C LEU A 226 -3.98 -4.69 14.71
N PRO A 227 -4.80 -5.40 15.53
CA PRO A 227 -4.53 -5.57 16.95
C PRO A 227 -3.10 -6.06 17.21
N GLY A 228 -2.37 -5.32 18.04
CA GLY A 228 -0.96 -5.60 18.35
C GLY A 228 0.05 -4.88 17.44
N ASP A 229 -0.39 -4.18 16.39
CA ASP A 229 0.53 -3.44 15.53
C ASP A 229 1.23 -2.31 16.29
N PRO A 230 2.57 -2.17 16.15
CA PRO A 230 3.33 -1.09 16.79
C PRO A 230 2.81 0.31 16.45
N ASN A 231 2.23 0.50 15.26
CA ASN A 231 1.67 1.79 14.83
C ASN A 231 0.49 2.26 15.70
N THR A 232 -0.21 1.34 16.36
CA THR A 232 -1.38 1.63 17.19
C THR A 232 -1.05 1.68 18.69
N ALA A 233 0.22 1.50 19.06
CA ALA A 233 0.65 1.54 20.45
C ALA A 233 0.28 2.88 21.12
N VAL A 234 -0.31 2.80 22.31
CA VAL A 234 -0.51 3.97 23.17
C VAL A 234 0.83 4.29 23.82
N VAL A 235 1.33 5.50 23.57
CA VAL A 235 2.64 5.94 24.04
C VAL A 235 2.51 7.18 24.93
N ASN A 236 3.39 7.27 25.92
CA ASN A 236 3.54 8.45 26.78
C ASN A 236 4.88 9.11 26.43
N GLN A 237 4.86 10.08 25.52
CA GLN A 237 6.06 10.76 25.03
C GLN A 237 5.82 12.26 24.90
N PRO A 238 6.87 13.09 24.95
CA PRO A 238 6.77 14.51 24.65
C PRO A 238 6.01 14.76 23.33
N PRO A 239 5.04 15.69 23.29
CA PRO A 239 4.24 15.90 22.10
C PRO A 239 5.02 16.67 21.03
N VAL A 240 4.78 16.29 19.78
CA VAL A 240 5.16 17.06 18.60
C VAL A 240 3.89 17.66 17.99
N VAL A 241 3.82 18.98 17.96
CA VAL A 241 2.71 19.76 17.42
C VAL A 241 3.16 20.44 16.13
N TRP A 242 2.31 20.46 15.12
CA TRP A 242 2.52 21.18 13.87
C TRP A 242 1.39 22.17 13.63
N LEU A 243 1.75 23.43 13.37
CA LEU A 243 0.86 24.57 13.22
C LEU A 243 0.90 25.09 11.77
N PRO A 244 -0.19 25.69 11.28
CA PRO A 244 -0.24 26.31 9.96
C PRO A 244 0.64 27.58 9.88
N ALA A 245 0.92 28.05 8.68
CA ALA A 245 1.91 29.12 8.44
C ALA A 245 1.52 30.45 9.10
N GLU A 246 0.24 30.78 9.17
CA GLU A 246 -0.25 31.99 9.86
C GLU A 246 0.11 32.02 11.35
N ALA A 247 0.41 30.85 11.94
CA ALA A 247 0.79 30.72 13.33
C ALA A 247 2.13 31.41 13.66
N LEU A 248 3.00 31.61 12.68
CA LEU A 248 4.36 32.10 12.89
C LEU A 248 4.41 33.45 13.59
N SER A 249 3.49 34.35 13.23
CA SER A 249 3.43 35.72 13.73
C SER A 249 3.29 35.79 15.25
N TRP A 250 2.48 34.89 15.83
CA TRP A 250 2.27 34.81 17.26
C TRP A 250 3.16 33.75 17.91
N ALA A 251 3.45 32.60 17.29
CA ALA A 251 4.28 31.55 17.90
C ALA A 251 5.70 32.03 18.26
N LYS A 252 6.22 33.05 17.56
CA LYS A 252 7.54 33.65 17.84
C LYS A 252 7.56 34.69 18.97
N GLN A 253 6.41 35.08 19.51
CA GLN A 253 6.36 36.09 20.58
C GLN A 253 7.00 35.54 21.85
N ALA A 254 7.87 36.36 22.48
CA ALA A 254 8.57 35.98 23.70
C ALA A 254 7.61 35.87 24.90
N GLY A 255 8.00 35.06 25.90
CA GLY A 255 7.25 34.92 27.15
C GLY A 255 5.95 34.11 27.05
N GLN A 256 5.74 33.40 25.94
CA GLN A 256 4.58 32.51 25.81
C GLN A 256 4.73 31.24 26.65
N GLN A 257 3.58 30.69 27.01
CA GLN A 257 3.47 29.41 27.71
C GLN A 257 2.86 28.37 26.77
N PHE A 258 3.46 27.19 26.70
CA PHE A 258 2.85 26.01 26.08
C PHE A 258 2.16 25.18 27.17
N SER A 259 0.90 24.83 26.95
CA SER A 259 0.13 23.96 27.83
C SER A 259 -0.63 22.93 27.02
N ALA A 260 -0.44 21.65 27.32
CA ALA A 260 -1.13 20.55 26.66
C ALA A 260 -1.52 19.48 27.67
N GLU A 261 -2.79 19.07 27.62
CA GLU A 261 -3.30 17.88 28.27
C GLU A 261 -3.82 16.96 27.18
N LEU A 262 -2.98 16.05 26.69
CA LEU A 262 -3.29 15.13 25.63
C LEU A 262 -3.63 13.76 26.22
N LYS A 263 -4.79 13.23 25.82
CA LYS A 263 -5.27 11.93 26.26
C LYS A 263 -5.59 11.09 25.03
N VAL A 264 -5.08 9.88 24.99
CA VAL A 264 -5.26 8.93 23.90
C VAL A 264 -6.28 7.87 24.28
N GLU A 265 -7.14 7.53 23.33
CA GLU A 265 -7.94 6.31 23.36
C GLU A 265 -7.47 5.35 22.28
N SER A 266 -7.57 4.06 22.57
CA SER A 266 -7.31 2.99 21.62
C SER A 266 -8.43 1.95 21.72
N PHE A 267 -9.04 1.62 20.59
CA PHE A 267 -10.19 0.71 20.54
C PHE A 267 -10.18 -0.13 19.27
N ALA A 268 -10.73 -1.34 19.39
CA ALA A 268 -10.93 -2.27 18.29
C ALA A 268 -12.33 -2.13 17.70
N TYR A 269 -12.46 -2.29 16.39
CA TYR A 269 -13.74 -2.29 15.67
C TYR A 269 -13.61 -3.09 14.37
N PRO A 270 -14.69 -3.70 13.85
CA PRO A 270 -14.59 -4.67 12.77
C PRO A 270 -14.39 -4.02 11.40
N SER A 271 -13.73 -4.75 10.51
CA SER A 271 -13.76 -4.61 9.05
C SER A 271 -13.83 -6.02 8.44
N VAL A 272 -13.92 -6.13 7.11
CA VAL A 272 -14.28 -7.37 6.45
C VAL A 272 -13.59 -7.54 5.10
N ASN A 273 -13.03 -8.73 4.87
CA ASN A 273 -12.67 -9.21 3.54
C ASN A 273 -13.85 -10.01 2.97
N ILE A 274 -14.05 -9.95 1.65
CA ILE A 274 -15.06 -10.75 0.96
C ILE A 274 -14.35 -11.76 0.08
N VAL A 275 -14.61 -13.04 0.32
CA VAL A 275 -13.85 -14.17 -0.22
C VAL A 275 -14.79 -15.15 -0.90
N ALA A 276 -14.51 -15.45 -2.17
CA ALA A 276 -15.30 -16.36 -2.98
C ALA A 276 -14.40 -17.21 -3.88
N LYS A 277 -14.88 -18.36 -4.33
CA LYS A 277 -14.13 -19.23 -5.23
C LYS A 277 -14.96 -19.81 -6.36
N MET A 278 -14.29 -20.08 -7.47
CA MET A 278 -14.75 -21.01 -8.51
C MET A 278 -13.89 -22.27 -8.43
N PRO A 279 -14.47 -23.44 -8.09
CA PRO A 279 -13.73 -24.70 -8.07
C PRO A 279 -13.11 -25.05 -9.43
N GLY A 280 -11.87 -25.51 -9.39
CA GLY A 280 -11.16 -26.02 -10.55
C GLY A 280 -11.72 -27.36 -11.05
N THR A 281 -11.53 -27.63 -12.34
CA THR A 281 -12.02 -28.83 -13.03
C THR A 281 -11.07 -30.03 -12.94
N ASP A 282 -9.78 -29.79 -12.67
CA ASP A 282 -8.75 -30.83 -12.66
C ASP A 282 -8.67 -31.48 -11.27
N ALA A 283 -8.74 -32.81 -11.21
CA ALA A 283 -8.80 -33.55 -9.95
C ALA A 283 -7.58 -33.34 -9.04
N GLN A 284 -6.42 -33.04 -9.61
CA GLN A 284 -5.18 -32.80 -8.88
C GLN A 284 -4.98 -31.31 -8.59
N LEU A 285 -5.27 -30.44 -9.57
CA LEU A 285 -4.97 -29.01 -9.47
C LEU A 285 -6.08 -28.17 -8.82
N LYS A 286 -7.30 -28.69 -8.65
CA LYS A 286 -8.42 -27.91 -8.08
C LYS A 286 -8.19 -27.42 -6.64
N ASN A 287 -7.24 -28.01 -5.92
CA ASN A 287 -6.87 -27.57 -4.58
C ASN A 287 -5.75 -26.52 -4.57
N GLU A 288 -5.24 -26.13 -5.75
CA GLU A 288 -4.37 -24.96 -5.94
C GLU A 288 -5.20 -23.76 -6.41
N TYR A 289 -4.80 -22.58 -5.99
CA TYR A 289 -5.56 -21.35 -6.20
C TYR A 289 -4.74 -20.29 -6.91
N VAL A 290 -5.30 -19.75 -7.99
CA VAL A 290 -4.91 -18.43 -8.51
C VAL A 290 -5.80 -17.40 -7.83
N LEU A 291 -5.18 -16.51 -7.06
CA LEU A 291 -5.86 -15.49 -6.29
C LEU A 291 -5.97 -14.20 -7.11
N PHE A 292 -7.19 -13.72 -7.31
CA PHE A 292 -7.51 -12.42 -7.89
C PHE A 292 -7.94 -11.50 -6.75
N SER A 293 -7.22 -10.40 -6.54
CA SER A 293 -7.50 -9.47 -5.44
C SER A 293 -7.76 -8.04 -5.90
N THR A 294 -8.45 -7.30 -5.05
CA THR A 294 -8.67 -5.85 -5.08
C THR A 294 -9.09 -5.41 -3.67
N HIS A 295 -9.25 -4.12 -3.40
CA HIS A 295 -9.92 -3.65 -2.19
C HIS A 295 -11.28 -3.03 -2.49
N GLN A 296 -12.18 -3.11 -1.51
CA GLN A 296 -13.55 -2.59 -1.62
C GLN A 296 -13.74 -1.23 -0.95
N ASP A 297 -12.91 -0.91 0.04
CA ASP A 297 -13.01 0.34 0.76
C ASP A 297 -12.46 1.51 -0.06
N HIS A 298 -12.85 2.70 0.34
CA HIS A 298 -12.13 3.90 -0.06
C HIS A 298 -12.09 4.87 1.14
N ASP A 299 -11.85 6.15 0.90
CA ASP A 299 -11.55 7.08 1.96
C ASP A 299 -12.79 7.45 2.80
N GLY A 300 -13.99 7.48 2.23
CA GLY A 300 -15.21 7.91 2.90
C GLY A 300 -15.51 9.40 2.75
N ALA A 301 -16.33 9.96 3.64
CA ALA A 301 -16.59 11.40 3.65
C ALA A 301 -15.42 12.21 4.25
N ARG A 302 -15.11 13.37 3.66
CA ARG A 302 -14.05 14.32 4.10
C ARG A 302 -14.59 15.75 4.18
N ALA A 303 -13.71 16.69 4.53
CA ALA A 303 -14.01 18.10 4.37
C ALA A 303 -14.41 18.40 2.91
N PRO A 304 -15.47 19.19 2.66
CA PRO A 304 -15.93 19.44 1.30
C PRO A 304 -14.85 20.09 0.43
N MET A 305 -14.65 19.56 -0.77
CA MET A 305 -13.84 20.14 -1.83
C MET A 305 -14.75 20.53 -2.98
N ALA A 306 -14.79 21.83 -3.32
CA ALA A 306 -15.69 22.36 -4.34
C ALA A 306 -17.18 21.97 -4.12
N GLY A 307 -17.61 21.87 -2.85
CA GLY A 307 -19.00 21.56 -2.49
C GLY A 307 -19.31 20.07 -2.30
N ASP A 308 -18.40 19.18 -2.68
CA ASP A 308 -18.56 17.74 -2.51
C ASP A 308 -17.66 17.20 -1.39
N SER A 309 -18.20 16.33 -0.55
CA SER A 309 -17.52 15.73 0.60
C SER A 309 -17.31 14.23 0.46
N ILE A 310 -17.91 13.59 -0.55
CA ILE A 310 -17.92 12.13 -0.67
C ILE A 310 -16.79 11.71 -1.61
N TYR A 311 -15.89 10.86 -1.12
CA TYR A 311 -14.80 10.33 -1.93
C TYR A 311 -15.28 8.98 -2.44
N ASN A 312 -15.92 8.96 -3.60
CA ASN A 312 -16.59 7.75 -4.11
C ASN A 312 -15.61 6.67 -4.59
N GLY A 313 -14.39 7.02 -5.00
CA GLY A 313 -13.36 6.03 -5.29
C GLY A 313 -13.70 5.19 -6.50
N ALA A 314 -14.09 5.87 -7.58
CA ALA A 314 -14.50 5.21 -8.80
C ALA A 314 -13.34 4.45 -9.43
N ASP A 315 -12.19 5.11 -9.63
CA ASP A 315 -10.97 4.42 -10.06
C ASP A 315 -10.35 3.68 -8.89
N ASP A 316 -10.32 4.29 -7.70
CA ASP A 316 -9.70 3.79 -6.47
C ASP A 316 -10.74 3.37 -5.40
N ASN A 317 -11.22 2.13 -5.36
CA ASN A 317 -10.89 1.03 -6.27
C ASN A 317 -12.14 0.28 -6.77
N ALA A 318 -13.22 1.03 -7.03
CA ALA A 318 -14.43 0.45 -7.62
C ALA A 318 -14.17 -0.15 -9.02
N THR A 319 -13.15 0.32 -9.76
CA THR A 319 -12.71 -0.34 -11.00
C THR A 319 -12.20 -1.77 -10.77
N GLY A 320 -11.38 -1.99 -9.74
CA GLY A 320 -10.93 -3.31 -9.34
C GLY A 320 -12.08 -4.22 -8.93
N CYS A 321 -13.02 -3.69 -8.15
CA CYS A 321 -14.22 -4.43 -7.76
C CYS A 321 -15.07 -4.87 -8.97
N ALA A 322 -15.35 -3.95 -9.89
CA ALA A 322 -16.12 -4.24 -11.11
C ALA A 322 -15.41 -5.26 -12.01
N ALA A 323 -14.08 -5.17 -12.11
CA ALA A 323 -13.28 -6.13 -12.86
C ALA A 323 -13.34 -7.53 -12.26
N LEU A 324 -13.18 -7.70 -10.94
CA LEU A 324 -13.29 -9.01 -10.31
C LEU A 324 -14.68 -9.63 -10.50
N LEU A 325 -15.76 -8.85 -10.40
CA LEU A 325 -17.11 -9.34 -10.73
C LEU A 325 -17.23 -9.80 -12.18
N ALA A 326 -16.58 -9.12 -13.12
CA ALA A 326 -16.52 -9.54 -14.52
C ALA A 326 -15.68 -10.81 -14.72
N LEU A 327 -14.56 -10.94 -14.01
CA LEU A 327 -13.75 -12.16 -14.01
C LEU A 327 -14.53 -13.35 -13.45
N MET A 328 -15.29 -13.15 -12.36
CA MET A 328 -16.16 -14.19 -11.80
C MET A 328 -17.16 -14.70 -12.84
N ARG A 329 -17.83 -13.80 -13.58
CA ARG A 329 -18.73 -14.20 -14.69
C ARG A 329 -18.00 -15.00 -15.77
N ALA A 330 -16.76 -14.62 -16.10
CA ALA A 330 -15.92 -15.35 -17.06
C ALA A 330 -15.53 -16.75 -16.56
N TYR A 331 -15.10 -16.88 -15.31
CA TYR A 331 -14.76 -18.17 -14.69
C TYR A 331 -16.01 -19.05 -14.44
N LYS A 332 -17.19 -18.45 -14.27
CA LYS A 332 -18.45 -19.21 -14.23
C LYS A 332 -18.79 -19.81 -15.59
N GLN A 333 -18.60 -19.03 -16.65
CA GLN A 333 -18.83 -19.47 -18.02
C GLN A 333 -17.89 -20.62 -18.41
N GLU A 334 -16.63 -20.54 -17.97
CA GLU A 334 -15.63 -21.57 -18.22
C GLU A 334 -14.67 -21.71 -17.02
N PRO A 335 -14.92 -22.68 -16.11
CA PRO A 335 -14.02 -22.95 -15.00
C PRO A 335 -12.66 -23.49 -15.49
N ALA A 336 -11.56 -23.03 -14.87
CA ALA A 336 -10.21 -23.46 -15.22
C ALA A 336 -9.82 -24.79 -14.53
N ARG A 337 -8.60 -25.30 -14.79
CA ARG A 337 -8.07 -26.49 -14.11
C ARG A 337 -7.82 -26.28 -12.62
N ARG A 338 -7.10 -25.20 -12.25
CA ARG A 338 -6.98 -24.72 -10.86
C ARG A 338 -8.23 -23.95 -10.43
N SER A 339 -8.44 -23.87 -9.12
CA SER A 339 -9.49 -23.01 -8.58
C SER A 339 -9.11 -21.53 -8.73
N ALA A 340 -10.09 -20.70 -9.03
CA ALA A 340 -9.94 -19.24 -8.94
C ALA A 340 -10.45 -18.79 -7.57
N LEU A 341 -9.61 -18.09 -6.81
CA LEU A 341 -9.96 -17.48 -5.52
C LEU A 341 -10.06 -15.98 -5.73
N PHE A 342 -11.16 -15.37 -5.29
CA PHE A 342 -11.40 -13.95 -5.42
C PHE A 342 -11.47 -13.32 -4.02
N VAL A 343 -10.71 -12.26 -3.80
CA VAL A 343 -10.65 -11.58 -2.51
C VAL A 343 -10.82 -10.07 -2.71
N PHE A 344 -11.86 -9.51 -2.09
CA PHE A 344 -12.05 -8.07 -1.97
C PHE A 344 -11.61 -7.69 -0.56
N HIS A 345 -10.45 -7.07 -0.44
CA HIS A 345 -9.86 -6.67 0.82
C HIS A 345 -10.60 -5.47 1.42
N GLY A 346 -10.81 -5.50 2.74
CA GLY A 346 -11.28 -4.34 3.49
C GLY A 346 -10.12 -3.51 4.05
N ALA A 347 -10.37 -2.24 4.33
CA ALA A 347 -9.42 -1.33 4.96
C ALA A 347 -8.01 -1.29 4.32
N GLU A 348 -7.91 -1.32 2.99
CA GLU A 348 -6.65 -1.10 2.26
C GLU A 348 -6.11 0.31 2.55
N GLU A 349 -7.00 1.31 2.50
CA GLU A 349 -6.69 2.74 2.61
C GLU A 349 -6.21 3.15 4.02
N ARG A 350 -6.19 2.16 4.93
CA ARG A 350 -5.73 2.28 6.30
C ARG A 350 -4.42 1.53 6.55
N GLY A 351 -3.79 1.03 5.49
CA GLY A 351 -2.48 0.38 5.52
C GLY A 351 -2.53 -1.11 5.20
N LEU A 352 -3.25 -1.50 4.15
CA LEU A 352 -3.33 -2.88 3.65
C LEU A 352 -3.91 -3.85 4.70
N LEU A 353 -4.81 -3.39 5.57
CA LEU A 353 -5.13 -4.13 6.79
C LEU A 353 -5.86 -5.44 6.49
N GLY A 354 -6.77 -5.45 5.50
CA GLY A 354 -7.46 -6.65 5.05
C GLY A 354 -6.54 -7.68 4.39
N SER A 355 -5.64 -7.27 3.50
CA SER A 355 -4.69 -8.19 2.85
C SER A 355 -3.58 -8.66 3.78
N ARG A 356 -3.13 -7.83 4.72
CA ARG A 356 -2.25 -8.27 5.81
C ARG A 356 -2.91 -9.33 6.67
N TYR A 357 -4.18 -9.16 7.02
CA TYR A 357 -4.92 -10.17 7.78
C TYR A 357 -5.12 -11.46 6.98
N PHE A 358 -5.59 -11.35 5.73
CA PHE A 358 -5.86 -12.53 4.90
C PHE A 358 -4.58 -13.32 4.58
N SER A 359 -3.48 -12.65 4.26
CA SER A 359 -2.21 -13.34 3.94
C SER A 359 -1.59 -14.05 5.15
N ASP A 360 -1.79 -13.53 6.36
CA ASP A 360 -1.40 -14.18 7.62
C ASP A 360 -2.34 -15.35 7.98
N LYS A 361 -3.65 -15.16 7.78
CA LYS A 361 -4.73 -16.10 8.13
C LYS A 361 -5.64 -16.37 6.93
N PRO A 362 -5.14 -17.06 5.89
CA PRO A 362 -5.95 -17.31 4.70
C PRO A 362 -7.04 -18.34 5.00
N THR A 363 -8.18 -18.23 4.31
CA THR A 363 -9.29 -19.19 4.40
C THR A 363 -9.07 -20.46 3.56
N VAL A 364 -7.94 -20.51 2.84
CA VAL A 364 -7.39 -21.69 2.15
C VAL A 364 -5.96 -21.92 2.63
N PRO A 365 -5.39 -23.14 2.52
CA PRO A 365 -4.00 -23.37 2.89
C PRO A 365 -3.05 -22.41 2.15
N LYS A 366 -2.18 -21.70 2.89
CA LYS A 366 -1.33 -20.64 2.31
C LYS A 366 -0.47 -21.13 1.15
N GLU A 367 0.12 -22.31 1.30
CA GLU A 367 0.95 -22.99 0.33
C GLU A 367 0.21 -23.39 -0.96
N SER A 368 -1.12 -23.41 -0.94
CA SER A 368 -1.95 -23.70 -2.10
C SER A 368 -2.23 -22.48 -2.99
N ILE A 369 -1.89 -21.26 -2.53
CA ILE A 369 -1.98 -20.04 -3.34
C ILE A 369 -0.75 -19.98 -4.24
N VAL A 370 -0.93 -20.23 -5.54
CA VAL A 370 0.18 -20.36 -6.50
C VAL A 370 0.57 -19.03 -7.16
N ALA A 371 -0.36 -18.08 -7.21
CA ALA A 371 -0.13 -16.74 -7.74
C ALA A 371 -1.19 -15.76 -7.24
N VAL A 372 -0.81 -14.49 -7.14
CA VAL A 372 -1.69 -13.35 -6.82
C VAL A 372 -1.67 -12.36 -7.98
N LEU A 373 -2.86 -12.06 -8.50
CA LEU A 373 -3.10 -11.01 -9.48
C LEU A 373 -3.94 -9.94 -8.79
N ASN A 374 -3.38 -8.75 -8.60
CA ASN A 374 -4.06 -7.67 -7.90
C ASN A 374 -4.52 -6.56 -8.85
N ALA A 375 -5.78 -6.14 -8.74
CA ALA A 375 -6.37 -5.05 -9.50
C ALA A 375 -6.39 -3.76 -8.67
N GLU A 376 -5.81 -2.69 -9.22
CA GLU A 376 -5.64 -1.40 -8.56
C GLU A 376 -5.81 -0.27 -9.57
N MET A 377 -6.85 0.58 -9.46
CA MET A 377 -7.00 1.77 -10.31
C MET A 377 -6.87 1.50 -11.82
N MET A 378 -7.86 0.86 -12.44
CA MET A 378 -7.70 0.28 -13.80
C MET A 378 -8.35 1.08 -14.94
N GLY A 379 -8.97 2.23 -14.65
CA GLY A 379 -9.88 2.90 -15.57
C GLY A 379 -9.48 4.31 -16.01
N ARG A 380 -8.31 4.84 -15.61
CA ARG A 380 -7.93 6.24 -15.84
C ARG A 380 -6.64 6.40 -16.65
N ASN A 381 -6.11 7.62 -16.75
CA ASN A 381 -4.91 7.96 -17.52
C ASN A 381 -5.03 7.61 -19.02
N ALA A 382 -3.91 7.56 -19.76
CA ALA A 382 -3.92 7.32 -21.21
C ALA A 382 -4.50 5.93 -21.56
N ALA A 383 -5.38 5.87 -22.56
CA ALA A 383 -6.13 4.66 -22.95
C ALA A 383 -5.24 3.50 -23.45
N ASP A 384 -4.01 3.77 -23.88
CA ASP A 384 -3.08 2.81 -24.47
C ASP A 384 -1.94 2.39 -23.54
N SER A 385 -1.85 2.98 -22.34
CA SER A 385 -0.74 2.78 -21.40
C SER A 385 -1.22 2.23 -20.05
N ALA A 386 -0.42 1.38 -19.43
CA ALA A 386 -0.69 0.79 -18.12
C ALA A 386 0.63 0.47 -17.41
N ALA A 387 0.58 0.04 -16.14
CA ALA A 387 1.74 -0.47 -15.42
C ALA A 387 1.46 -1.87 -14.87
N LEU A 388 2.55 -2.64 -14.78
CA LEU A 388 2.57 -3.94 -14.11
C LEU A 388 3.64 -3.89 -13.01
N LEU A 389 3.21 -3.76 -11.76
CA LEU A 389 4.13 -3.64 -10.63
C LEU A 389 4.54 -5.04 -10.17
N GLY A 390 5.79 -5.19 -9.72
CA GLY A 390 6.42 -6.49 -9.50
C GLY A 390 6.97 -7.12 -10.77
N SER A 391 7.16 -6.33 -11.84
CA SER A 391 7.67 -6.81 -13.13
C SER A 391 9.17 -6.59 -13.32
N THR A 392 9.80 -5.80 -12.46
CA THR A 392 11.22 -5.46 -12.53
C THR A 392 11.95 -5.69 -11.19
N PRO A 393 13.23 -6.10 -11.19
CA PRO A 393 14.02 -6.18 -9.96
C PRO A 393 14.13 -4.80 -9.27
N PRO A 394 14.12 -4.74 -7.93
CA PRO A 394 14.10 -5.85 -6.97
C PRO A 394 12.69 -6.40 -6.67
N HIS A 395 11.63 -5.79 -7.19
CA HIS A 395 10.24 -6.19 -6.92
C HIS A 395 9.79 -7.47 -7.65
N LEU A 396 10.56 -7.91 -8.65
CA LEU A 396 10.34 -9.13 -9.41
C LEU A 396 10.48 -10.38 -8.53
N ASN A 397 9.36 -10.91 -8.04
CA ASN A 397 9.34 -12.12 -7.22
C ASN A 397 9.03 -13.41 -8.01
N SER A 398 8.68 -13.29 -9.30
CA SER A 398 8.48 -14.41 -10.22
C SER A 398 8.63 -13.95 -11.67
N SER A 399 9.79 -14.22 -12.29
CA SER A 399 9.99 -13.97 -13.72
C SER A 399 9.03 -14.74 -14.62
N ASP A 400 8.55 -15.91 -14.17
CA ASP A 400 7.62 -16.77 -14.90
C ASP A 400 6.18 -16.22 -14.92
N LEU A 401 5.69 -15.72 -13.78
CA LEU A 401 4.40 -15.02 -13.71
C LEU A 401 4.39 -13.76 -14.59
N VAL A 402 5.47 -12.97 -14.52
CA VAL A 402 5.60 -11.75 -15.32
C VAL A 402 5.64 -12.05 -16.82
N LYS A 403 6.41 -13.07 -17.26
CA LYS A 403 6.39 -13.51 -18.66
C LYS A 403 4.99 -13.91 -19.12
N THR A 404 4.24 -14.60 -18.26
CA THR A 404 2.85 -14.99 -18.54
C THR A 404 1.96 -13.74 -18.72
N ALA A 405 2.10 -12.74 -17.84
CA ALA A 405 1.36 -11.49 -17.95
C ALA A 405 1.75 -10.67 -19.19
N LEU A 406 3.03 -10.59 -19.54
CA LEU A 406 3.49 -9.89 -20.74
C LEU A 406 2.96 -10.58 -22.02
N ALA A 407 2.97 -11.91 -22.07
CA ALA A 407 2.40 -12.65 -23.19
C ALA A 407 0.88 -12.40 -23.33
N ALA A 408 0.15 -12.38 -22.20
CA ALA A 408 -1.26 -12.04 -22.16
C ALA A 408 -1.54 -10.62 -22.68
N ASN A 409 -0.68 -9.65 -22.34
CA ASN A 409 -0.78 -8.28 -22.87
C ASN A 409 -0.59 -8.26 -24.40
N GLN A 410 0.41 -8.97 -24.92
CA GLN A 410 0.68 -9.03 -26.37
C GLN A 410 -0.43 -9.74 -27.16
N GLU A 411 -1.10 -10.72 -26.56
CA GLU A 411 -2.18 -11.47 -27.21
C GLU A 411 -3.43 -10.61 -27.47
N GLY A 412 -3.75 -9.65 -26.59
CA GLY A 412 -5.00 -8.90 -26.69
C GLY A 412 -4.90 -7.41 -26.32
N PRO A 413 -4.70 -7.07 -25.04
CA PRO A 413 -4.80 -5.69 -24.53
C PRO A 413 -3.80 -4.71 -25.15
N LYS A 414 -2.57 -5.15 -25.46
CA LYS A 414 -1.49 -4.39 -26.11
C LYS A 414 -1.19 -3.03 -25.47
N PHE A 415 -1.19 -2.97 -24.14
CA PHE A 415 -0.78 -1.76 -23.44
C PHE A 415 0.72 -1.49 -23.59
N LYS A 416 1.10 -0.22 -23.77
CA LYS A 416 2.44 0.27 -23.49
C LYS A 416 2.65 0.28 -21.99
N LEU A 417 3.70 -0.39 -21.52
CA LEU A 417 3.96 -0.50 -20.09
C LEU A 417 4.84 0.64 -19.59
N ASP A 418 4.36 1.34 -18.57
CA ASP A 418 5.16 2.24 -17.74
C ASP A 418 5.79 1.43 -16.60
N THR A 419 7.12 1.37 -16.58
CA THR A 419 7.90 0.66 -15.58
C THR A 419 8.60 1.59 -14.59
N GLU A 420 8.47 2.92 -14.75
CA GLU A 420 9.14 3.89 -13.88
C GLU A 420 8.64 3.77 -12.43
N TRP A 421 7.35 3.52 -12.27
CA TRP A 421 6.68 3.40 -10.97
C TRP A 421 7.03 2.13 -10.19
N ASP A 422 7.60 1.12 -10.87
CA ASP A 422 8.10 -0.12 -10.26
C ASP A 422 9.55 -0.02 -9.81
N LYS A 423 10.27 1.06 -10.13
CA LYS A 423 11.66 1.21 -9.66
C LYS A 423 11.68 1.38 -8.15
N ALA A 424 12.57 0.66 -7.47
CA ALA A 424 12.79 0.82 -6.01
C ALA A 424 13.18 2.26 -5.61
N THR A 425 13.76 3.01 -6.54
CA THR A 425 14.13 4.43 -6.38
C THR A 425 12.97 5.39 -6.65
N HIS A 426 11.81 4.91 -7.11
CA HIS A 426 10.67 5.79 -7.39
C HIS A 426 10.20 6.46 -6.09
N PRO A 427 10.03 7.80 -6.05
CA PRO A 427 9.69 8.57 -4.85
C PRO A 427 8.45 8.06 -4.12
N GLU A 428 7.44 7.70 -4.90
CA GLU A 428 6.15 7.24 -4.38
C GLU A 428 6.22 5.83 -3.79
N GLY A 429 7.25 5.04 -4.13
CA GLY A 429 7.37 3.63 -3.73
C GLY A 429 6.09 2.84 -4.04
N TRP A 430 5.52 3.03 -5.23
CA TRP A 430 4.16 2.63 -5.59
C TRP A 430 3.90 1.12 -5.43
N TYR A 431 4.92 0.29 -5.67
CA TYR A 431 4.88 -1.14 -5.39
C TYR A 431 4.44 -1.50 -3.96
N PHE A 432 4.71 -0.64 -2.96
CA PHE A 432 4.40 -0.92 -1.56
C PHE A 432 2.99 -0.48 -1.13
N ARG A 433 2.13 -0.07 -2.06
CA ARG A 433 0.88 0.67 -1.78
C ARG A 433 -0.39 -0.04 -2.25
N SER A 434 -0.40 -1.38 -2.30
CA SER A 434 -1.62 -2.14 -2.56
C SER A 434 -1.47 -3.60 -2.13
N ASP A 435 -2.56 -4.36 -2.19
CA ASP A 435 -2.78 -5.64 -1.53
C ASP A 435 -1.96 -6.82 -2.06
N HIS A 436 -1.28 -6.70 -3.20
CA HIS A 436 -0.31 -7.71 -3.64
C HIS A 436 0.89 -7.84 -2.69
N LEU A 437 1.26 -6.76 -1.99
CA LEU A 437 2.49 -6.66 -1.22
C LEU A 437 2.58 -7.67 -0.05
N PRO A 438 1.56 -7.85 0.81
CA PRO A 438 1.64 -8.83 1.89
C PRO A 438 1.90 -10.25 1.40
N TYR A 439 1.33 -10.65 0.26
CA TYR A 439 1.59 -11.95 -0.35
C TYR A 439 3.01 -12.05 -0.92
N ALA A 440 3.48 -10.99 -1.59
CA ALA A 440 4.84 -10.93 -2.12
C ALA A 440 5.88 -11.10 -0.99
N ARG A 441 5.67 -10.48 0.17
CA ARG A 441 6.51 -10.64 1.38
C ARG A 441 6.57 -12.07 1.91
N LEU A 442 5.53 -12.87 1.66
CA LEU A 442 5.48 -14.29 1.99
C LEU A 442 6.10 -15.18 0.89
N GLY A 443 6.66 -14.57 -0.16
CA GLY A 443 7.27 -15.27 -1.29
C GLY A 443 6.26 -15.90 -2.26
N ILE A 444 4.98 -15.52 -2.18
CA ILE A 444 3.95 -15.95 -3.14
C ILE A 444 4.10 -15.09 -4.40
N PRO A 445 4.23 -15.69 -5.61
CA PRO A 445 4.28 -14.94 -6.87
C PRO A 445 3.13 -13.92 -6.96
N ALA A 446 3.44 -12.64 -7.10
CA ALA A 446 2.42 -11.58 -6.99
C ALA A 446 2.75 -10.40 -7.92
N ILE A 447 1.73 -9.93 -8.66
CA ILE A 447 1.81 -8.77 -9.54
C ILE A 447 0.58 -7.90 -9.38
N MET A 448 0.72 -6.60 -9.64
CA MET A 448 -0.38 -5.63 -9.61
C MET A 448 -0.57 -4.94 -10.97
N TYR A 449 -1.83 -4.90 -11.40
CA TYR A 449 -2.29 -4.22 -12.62
C TYR A 449 -2.83 -2.85 -12.24
N THR A 450 -2.29 -1.79 -12.84
CA THR A 450 -2.76 -0.42 -12.55
C THR A 450 -2.61 0.52 -13.72
N SER A 451 -3.45 1.56 -13.72
CA SER A 451 -3.34 2.72 -14.59
C SER A 451 -2.52 3.85 -13.99
N LEU A 452 -2.01 3.70 -12.75
CA LEU A 452 -1.20 4.67 -11.97
C LEU A 452 -2.00 5.89 -11.46
N LEU A 453 -1.32 6.75 -10.70
CA LEU A 453 -1.90 7.97 -10.13
C LEU A 453 -2.45 8.92 -11.20
N HIS A 454 -3.50 9.66 -10.83
CA HIS A 454 -4.07 10.75 -11.62
C HIS A 454 -4.52 11.90 -10.72
N ALA A 455 -4.83 13.07 -11.30
CA ALA A 455 -5.13 14.29 -10.55
C ALA A 455 -6.34 14.20 -9.61
N ASP A 456 -7.30 13.33 -9.92
CA ASP A 456 -8.50 13.12 -9.10
C ASP A 456 -8.31 12.06 -7.97
N TYR A 457 -7.15 11.41 -7.87
CA TYR A 457 -6.86 10.37 -6.86
C TYR A 457 -7.02 10.92 -5.45
N HIS A 458 -7.74 10.19 -4.58
CA HIS A 458 -8.03 10.61 -3.19
C HIS A 458 -8.71 11.99 -3.15
N THR A 459 -9.70 12.20 -4.01
CA THR A 459 -10.56 13.40 -4.00
C THR A 459 -12.01 13.05 -4.32
N PRO A 460 -12.99 13.92 -4.04
CA PRO A 460 -14.37 13.75 -4.49
C PRO A 460 -14.55 13.73 -6.01
N LYS A 461 -13.50 14.04 -6.78
CA LYS A 461 -13.57 14.02 -8.24
C LYS A 461 -13.33 12.63 -8.82
N ASP A 462 -12.92 11.64 -8.01
CA ASP A 462 -12.77 10.26 -8.47
C ASP A 462 -14.15 9.59 -8.64
N GLU A 463 -14.78 9.92 -9.77
CA GLU A 463 -16.18 9.65 -10.07
C GLU A 463 -16.37 8.70 -11.24
N ALA A 464 -17.43 7.88 -11.20
CA ALA A 464 -17.72 6.85 -12.20
C ALA A 464 -17.85 7.41 -13.63
N SER A 465 -18.28 8.67 -13.76
CA SER A 465 -18.37 9.39 -15.03
C SER A 465 -17.02 9.71 -15.67
N ARG A 466 -15.93 9.64 -14.92
CA ARG A 466 -14.57 9.96 -15.36
C ARG A 466 -13.75 8.75 -15.84
N ILE A 467 -14.31 7.56 -15.75
CA ILE A 467 -13.66 6.31 -16.10
C ILE A 467 -13.67 6.10 -17.62
N ASP A 468 -12.51 5.70 -18.15
CA ASP A 468 -12.38 5.11 -19.48
C ASP A 468 -12.76 3.63 -19.41
N TYR A 469 -14.00 3.33 -19.76
CA TYR A 469 -14.54 1.96 -19.72
C TYR A 469 -13.91 1.04 -20.77
N GLY A 470 -13.43 1.59 -21.90
CA GLY A 470 -12.71 0.82 -22.91
C GLY A 470 -11.34 0.36 -22.40
N LYS A 471 -10.65 1.24 -21.65
CA LYS A 471 -9.44 0.88 -20.92
C LYS A 471 -9.70 -0.14 -19.83
N LEU A 472 -10.71 0.09 -18.98
CA LEU A 472 -11.09 -0.84 -17.91
C LEU A 472 -11.39 -2.24 -18.46
N LEU A 473 -12.12 -2.32 -19.58
CA LEU A 473 -12.38 -3.58 -20.29
C LEU A 473 -11.07 -4.28 -20.68
N ARG A 474 -10.14 -3.57 -21.33
CA ARG A 474 -8.85 -4.13 -21.76
C ARG A 474 -7.96 -4.56 -20.58
N MET A 475 -7.94 -3.79 -19.48
CA MET A 475 -7.24 -4.16 -18.24
C MET A 475 -7.83 -5.43 -17.63
N THR A 476 -9.15 -5.52 -17.54
CA THR A 476 -9.86 -6.71 -17.03
C THR A 476 -9.56 -7.94 -17.90
N GLN A 477 -9.58 -7.79 -19.23
CA GLN A 477 -9.21 -8.85 -20.16
C GLN A 477 -7.75 -9.26 -20.03
N TRP A 478 -6.84 -8.32 -19.73
CA TRP A 478 -5.44 -8.63 -19.47
C TRP A 478 -5.29 -9.55 -18.25
N MET A 479 -5.89 -9.15 -17.13
CA MET A 479 -5.87 -9.91 -15.90
C MET A 479 -6.51 -11.30 -16.07
N TYR A 480 -7.64 -11.38 -16.78
CA TYR A 480 -8.28 -12.65 -17.14
C TYR A 480 -7.32 -13.58 -17.89
N ARG A 481 -6.70 -13.08 -18.97
CA ARG A 481 -5.79 -13.87 -19.81
C ARG A 481 -4.60 -14.41 -19.01
N THR A 482 -3.99 -13.58 -18.17
CA THR A 482 -2.90 -14.02 -17.28
C THR A 482 -3.40 -15.11 -16.33
N GLY A 483 -4.50 -14.85 -15.61
CA GLY A 483 -5.06 -15.78 -14.66
C GLY A 483 -5.47 -17.10 -15.30
N TRP A 484 -6.06 -17.05 -16.49
CA TRP A 484 -6.45 -18.23 -17.27
C TRP A 484 -5.23 -19.07 -17.65
N ALA A 485 -4.15 -18.44 -18.13
CA ALA A 485 -2.92 -19.14 -18.48
C ALA A 485 -2.27 -19.79 -17.26
N VAL A 486 -2.23 -19.10 -16.11
CA VAL A 486 -1.70 -19.65 -14.85
C VAL A 486 -2.59 -20.79 -14.33
N SER A 487 -3.91 -20.64 -14.42
CA SER A 487 -4.86 -21.63 -13.90
C SER A 487 -4.84 -22.94 -14.71
N ASN A 488 -4.37 -22.92 -15.96
CA ASN A 488 -4.43 -24.07 -16.87
C ASN A 488 -3.08 -24.73 -17.20
N ARG A 489 -1.94 -24.14 -16.82
CA ARG A 489 -0.61 -24.79 -16.93
C ARG A 489 -0.45 -25.96 -15.94
N THR A 490 0.50 -26.85 -16.16
CA THR A 490 0.75 -27.97 -15.24
C THR A 490 1.46 -27.52 -13.97
N GLU A 491 2.61 -26.88 -14.09
CA GLU A 491 3.38 -26.37 -12.94
C GLU A 491 2.85 -25.02 -12.47
N PRO A 492 2.92 -24.66 -11.18
CA PRO A 492 2.69 -23.28 -10.74
C PRO A 492 3.80 -22.33 -11.23
N PRO A 493 3.60 -20.99 -11.21
CA PRO A 493 4.66 -20.04 -11.53
C PRO A 493 5.87 -20.21 -10.60
N ALA A 494 7.07 -20.25 -11.18
CA ALA A 494 8.30 -20.36 -10.39
C ALA A 494 8.55 -19.10 -9.55
N ARG A 495 8.99 -19.28 -8.30
CA ARG A 495 9.44 -18.18 -7.43
C ARG A 495 10.86 -17.76 -7.83
N GLU A 496 11.15 -16.47 -7.73
CA GLU A 496 12.48 -15.94 -8.03
C GLU A 496 13.46 -16.22 -6.87
N PRO A 497 14.59 -16.92 -7.12
CA PRO A 497 15.55 -17.23 -6.07
C PRO A 497 16.16 -15.98 -5.44
N GLY A 498 16.24 -15.95 -4.11
CA GLY A 498 16.85 -14.81 -3.39
C GLY A 498 16.05 -13.52 -3.45
N PHE A 499 14.78 -13.56 -3.87
CA PHE A 499 13.89 -12.41 -3.85
C PHE A 499 13.88 -11.75 -2.46
N LYS A 500 14.15 -10.44 -2.46
CA LYS A 500 14.14 -9.60 -1.27
C LYS A 500 13.75 -8.18 -1.66
N LEU A 501 12.77 -7.63 -0.96
CA LEU A 501 12.38 -6.23 -1.07
C LEU A 501 13.39 -5.34 -0.35
N GLU A 502 13.55 -4.12 -0.83
CA GLU A 502 14.49 -3.15 -0.27
C GLU A 502 14.00 -2.47 1.02
N ARG A 503 12.76 -2.78 1.46
CA ARG A 503 12.10 -2.19 2.64
C ARG A 503 11.38 -3.20 3.50
#